data_AF-A0A961T653-F1
#
_entry.id   AF-A0A961T653-F1
#
_cell.length_a   1.000
_cell.length_b   1.000
_cell.length_c   1.000
_cell.angle_alpha   90.00
_cell.angle_beta   90.00
_cell.angle_gamma   90.00
#
_symmetry.space_group_name_H-M   'P 1'
#
loop_
_entity.id
_entity.type
_entity.pdbx_description
1 polymer ?
#
loop_
_entity_poly.entity_id
_entity_poly.type
_entity_poly.pdbx_seq_one_letter_code
_entity_poly.pdbx_strand_id
1 'polypeptide(L)'
;WRADALEALGESGLEYRIAYMSAHTAGQRAAILADLAVAPLPRSFVGDEIVALGPEHGLPQLSCYNLCMQLVPEASAPARAAAEHLRATMETLHDTAAAV
;
A
#
# COMPACT_ATOMS: atom_id res chain seq x y z
N TRP A 1 0.69 5.60 -4.48
CA TRP A 1 1.46 5.75 -3.23
C TRP A 1 2.45 6.91 -3.27
N ARG A 2 3.62 6.85 -3.91
CA ARG A 2 4.54 8.02 -3.92
C ARG A 2 3.90 9.31 -4.48
N ALA A 3 3.36 9.26 -5.70
CA ALA A 3 2.78 10.45 -6.34
C ALA A 3 1.67 11.06 -5.47
N ASP A 4 0.71 10.22 -5.08
CA ASP A 4 -0.37 10.53 -4.14
C ASP A 4 0.13 11.18 -2.83
N ALA A 5 1.17 10.62 -2.21
CA ALA A 5 1.72 11.20 -0.99
C ALA A 5 2.39 12.56 -1.20
N LEU A 6 3.09 12.77 -2.32
CA LEU A 6 3.70 14.06 -2.63
C LEU A 6 2.64 15.12 -2.94
N GLU A 7 1.56 14.73 -3.62
CA GLU A 7 0.41 15.58 -3.89
C GLU A 7 -0.27 15.99 -2.57
N ALA A 8 -0.63 15.02 -1.73
CA ALA A 8 -1.26 15.26 -0.43
C ALA A 8 -0.37 16.11 0.51
N LEU A 9 0.95 15.87 0.53
CA LEU A 9 1.89 16.71 1.27
C LEU A 9 1.92 18.14 0.74
N GLY A 10 1.95 18.31 -0.60
CA GLY A 10 1.91 19.61 -1.24
C GLY A 10 0.63 20.39 -0.94
N GLU A 11 -0.53 19.74 -0.99
CA GLU A 11 -1.83 20.34 -0.66
C GLU A 11 -1.94 20.72 0.83
N SER A 12 -1.35 19.91 1.71
CA SER A 12 -1.35 20.18 3.16
C SER A 12 -0.37 21.28 3.60
N GLY A 13 0.52 21.73 2.71
CA GLY A 13 1.56 22.71 3.05
C GLY A 13 2.61 22.21 4.05
N LEU A 14 2.73 20.89 4.20
CA LEU A 14 3.73 20.29 5.08
C LEU A 14 5.11 20.30 4.42
N GLU A 15 6.08 20.90 5.09
CA GLU A 15 7.48 20.83 4.71
C GLU A 15 7.97 19.37 4.78
N TYR A 16 8.58 18.89 3.70
CA TYR A 16 9.14 17.54 3.65
C TYR A 16 10.45 17.53 2.87
N ARG A 17 11.22 16.45 3.04
CA ARG A 17 12.41 16.16 2.23
C ARG A 17 12.45 14.68 1.87
N ILE A 18 13.11 14.36 0.76
CA ILE A 18 13.37 12.96 0.40
C ILE A 18 14.58 12.48 1.20
N ALA A 19 14.34 11.77 2.30
CA ALA A 19 15.42 11.24 3.16
C ALA A 19 16.11 10.00 2.58
N TYR A 20 15.36 9.17 1.85
CA TYR A 20 15.83 7.94 1.23
C TYR A 20 14.95 7.59 0.02
N MET A 21 15.52 6.98 -1.01
CA MET A 21 14.77 6.54 -2.19
C MET A 21 15.32 5.21 -2.71
N SER A 22 14.42 4.27 -3.00
CA SER A 22 14.75 2.99 -3.63
C SER A 22 13.61 2.55 -4.54
N ALA A 23 13.95 1.85 -5.61
CA ALA A 23 12.99 1.21 -6.52
C ALA A 23 12.39 -0.08 -5.95
N HIS A 24 12.92 -0.60 -4.83
CA HIS A 24 12.49 -1.85 -4.21
C HIS A 24 11.87 -1.60 -2.84
N THR A 25 10.72 -2.22 -2.60
CA THR A 25 10.00 -2.07 -1.33
C THR A 25 10.79 -2.58 -0.13
N ALA A 26 11.63 -3.61 -0.31
CA ALA A 26 12.54 -4.08 0.74
C ALA A 26 13.51 -2.98 1.22
N GLY A 27 14.05 -2.18 0.30
CA GLY A 27 14.93 -1.06 0.66
C GLY A 27 14.19 0.07 1.38
N GLN A 28 12.96 0.38 0.94
CA GLN A 28 12.11 1.35 1.62
C GLN A 28 11.75 0.89 3.05
N ARG A 29 11.40 -0.39 3.21
CA ARG A 29 11.11 -1.01 4.51
C ARG A 29 12.32 -0.98 5.44
N ALA A 30 13.52 -1.25 4.93
CA ALA A 30 14.75 -1.19 5.72
C ALA A 30 15.01 0.22 6.27
N ALA A 31 14.73 1.27 5.50
CA ALA A 31 14.87 2.65 5.98
C ALA A 31 13.89 3.01 7.11
N ILE A 32 12.67 2.46 7.07
CA ILE A 32 11.68 2.62 8.15
C ILE A 32 12.13 1.88 9.41
N LEU A 33 12.52 0.60 9.27
CA LEU A 33 12.96 -0.22 10.40
C LEU A 33 14.24 0.31 11.07
N ALA A 34 15.08 1.01 10.32
CA ALA A 34 16.26 1.71 10.83
C ALA A 34 15.95 3.10 11.41
N ASP A 35 14.69 3.50 11.49
CA ASP A 35 14.22 4.80 11.98
C ASP A 35 14.82 6.00 11.22
N LEU A 36 15.07 5.83 9.91
CA LEU A 36 15.68 6.85 9.06
C LEU A 36 14.65 7.67 8.28
N ALA A 37 13.45 7.13 8.07
CA ALA A 37 12.39 7.74 7.29
C ALA A 37 11.00 7.15 7.60
N VAL A 38 9.96 7.96 7.37
CA VAL A 38 8.59 7.49 7.16
C VAL A 38 8.34 7.30 5.67
N ALA A 39 7.42 6.41 5.27
CA ALA A 39 7.10 6.22 3.86
C ALA A 39 5.62 5.88 3.62
N PRO A 40 5.04 6.32 2.48
CA PRO A 40 3.70 5.92 2.08
C PRO A 40 3.72 4.47 1.55
N LEU A 41 3.39 3.49 2.40
CA LEU A 41 3.30 2.06 2.06
C LEU A 41 1.86 1.52 2.19
N PRO A 42 1.47 0.42 1.50
CA PRO A 42 0.19 -0.23 1.73
C PRO A 42 0.05 -0.69 3.18
N ARG A 43 -1.18 -0.67 3.69
CA ARG A 43 -1.48 -1.13 5.06
C ARG A 43 -1.01 -2.56 5.34
N SER A 44 -0.95 -3.43 4.32
CA SER A 44 -0.44 -4.80 4.46
C SER A 44 1.05 -4.89 4.82
N PHE A 45 1.80 -3.79 4.77
CA PHE A 45 3.21 -3.73 5.17
C PHE A 45 3.39 -3.36 6.64
N VAL A 46 2.32 -2.92 7.31
CA VAL A 46 2.32 -2.66 8.75
C VAL A 46 2.32 -4.02 9.45
N GLY A 47 3.44 -4.33 10.08
CA GLY A 47 3.59 -5.46 11.00
C GLY A 47 3.95 -4.94 12.40
N ASP A 48 4.34 -5.82 13.31
CA ASP A 48 4.56 -5.47 14.72
C ASP A 48 5.62 -4.37 14.94
N GLU A 49 6.59 -4.24 14.03
CA GLU A 49 7.73 -3.30 14.14
C GLU A 49 7.48 -1.98 13.39
N ILE A 50 6.37 -1.83 12.68
CA ILE A 50 6.05 -0.63 11.90
C ILE A 50 4.72 -0.09 12.37
N VAL A 51 4.69 1.19 12.73
CA VAL A 51 3.47 1.88 13.13
C VAL A 51 2.86 2.63 11.96
N ALA A 52 1.53 2.62 11.87
CA ALA A 52 0.80 3.43 10.91
C ALA A 52 0.72 4.89 11.41
N LEU A 53 0.91 5.85 10.50
CA LEU A 53 0.77 7.27 10.77
C LEU A 53 -0.35 7.87 9.90
N GLY A 54 -1.00 8.91 10.38
CA GLY A 54 -2.21 9.49 9.80
C GLY A 54 -2.52 10.92 10.27
N PRO A 55 -3.73 11.43 10.03
CA PRO A 55 -4.15 12.79 10.41
C PRO A 55 -3.95 13.13 11.88
N GLU A 56 -4.15 12.18 12.78
CA GLU A 56 -3.90 12.31 14.22
C GLU A 56 -2.42 12.57 14.56
N HIS A 57 -1.52 12.24 13.64
CA HIS A 57 -0.09 12.50 13.70
C HIS A 57 0.33 13.75 12.90
N GLY A 58 -0.64 14.51 12.36
CA GLY A 58 -0.38 15.68 11.52
C GLY A 58 0.03 15.36 10.08
N LEU A 59 -0.14 14.12 9.61
CA LEU A 59 0.10 13.72 8.23
C LEU A 59 -1.20 13.69 7.42
N PRO A 60 -1.18 14.01 6.11
CA PRO A 60 -2.39 14.02 5.32
C PRO A 60 -2.91 12.59 5.11
N GLN A 61 -4.23 12.47 4.96
CA GLN A 61 -4.85 11.21 4.54
C GLN A 61 -4.44 10.89 3.11
N LEU A 62 -3.96 9.65 2.87
CA LEU A 62 -3.62 9.16 1.54
C LEU A 62 -4.82 8.50 0.87
N SER A 63 -4.83 8.47 -0.46
CA SER A 63 -5.88 7.80 -1.22
C SER A 63 -5.71 6.27 -1.21
N CYS A 64 -6.82 5.58 -1.44
CA CYS A 64 -6.81 4.14 -1.67
C CYS A 64 -6.40 3.84 -3.11
N TYR A 65 -5.75 2.69 -3.32
CA TYR A 65 -5.48 2.16 -4.65
C TYR A 65 -6.27 0.88 -4.89
N ASN A 66 -6.56 0.60 -6.15
CA ASN A 66 -7.28 -0.59 -6.55
C ASN A 66 -6.28 -1.64 -7.06
N LEU A 67 -6.43 -2.88 -6.59
CA LEU A 67 -5.74 -4.02 -7.18
C LEU A 67 -6.67 -4.70 -8.17
N CYS A 68 -6.25 -4.76 -9.43
CA CYS A 68 -7.06 -5.31 -10.52
C CYS A 68 -6.37 -6.54 -11.11
N MET A 69 -7.17 -7.55 -11.45
CA MET A 69 -6.72 -8.73 -12.18
C MET A 69 -7.27 -8.68 -13.61
N GLN A 70 -6.38 -8.89 -14.58
CA GLN A 70 -6.75 -8.97 -15.99
C GLN A 70 -6.56 -10.40 -16.50
N LEU A 71 -7.56 -10.90 -17.23
CA LEU A 71 -7.47 -12.15 -17.97
C LEU A 71 -7.62 -11.87 -19.45
N VAL A 72 -6.81 -12.56 -20.25
CA VAL A 72 -7.04 -12.62 -21.70
C VAL A 72 -8.31 -13.44 -21.98
N PRO A 73 -9.07 -13.12 -23.05
CA PRO A 73 -10.30 -13.85 -23.39
C PRO A 73 -10.09 -15.36 -23.50
N GLU A 74 -8.97 -15.78 -24.10
CA GLU A 74 -8.60 -17.19 -24.33
C GLU A 74 -7.80 -17.80 -23.17
N ALA A 75 -8.01 -17.33 -21.93
CA ALA A 75 -7.28 -17.83 -20.78
C ALA A 75 -7.54 -19.34 -20.58
N SER A 76 -6.45 -20.09 -20.41
CA SER A 76 -6.51 -21.54 -20.17
C SER A 76 -7.33 -21.90 -18.92
N ALA A 77 -7.84 -23.14 -18.87
CA ALA A 77 -8.62 -23.60 -17.72
C ALA A 77 -7.87 -23.44 -16.37
N PRO A 78 -6.56 -23.77 -16.25
CA PRO A 78 -5.82 -23.50 -15.01
C PRO A 78 -5.73 -22.01 -14.65
N ALA A 79 -5.51 -21.14 -15.64
CA ALA A 79 -5.44 -19.69 -15.40
C ALA A 79 -6.78 -19.13 -14.90
N ARG A 80 -7.89 -19.57 -15.49
CA ARG A 80 -9.24 -19.23 -15.02
C ARG A 80 -9.52 -19.75 -13.61
N ALA A 81 -9.11 -20.99 -13.31
CA ALA A 81 -9.28 -21.56 -11.98
C ALA A 81 -8.49 -20.78 -10.91
N ALA A 82 -7.25 -20.40 -11.21
CA ALA A 82 -6.44 -19.56 -10.32
C ALA A 82 -7.06 -18.18 -10.12
N ALA A 83 -7.57 -17.56 -11.18
CA ALA A 83 -8.25 -16.27 -11.10
C ALA A 83 -9.50 -16.32 -10.22
N GLU A 84 -10.33 -17.35 -10.38
CA GLU A 84 -11.52 -17.55 -9.55
C GLU A 84 -11.14 -17.70 -8.08
N HIS A 85 -10.12 -18.51 -7.79
CA HIS A 85 -9.63 -18.70 -6.44
C HIS A 85 -9.08 -17.39 -5.82
N LEU A 86 -8.32 -16.61 -6.59
CA LEU A 86 -7.83 -15.30 -6.14
C LEU A 86 -8.97 -14.34 -5.84
N ARG A 87 -10.03 -14.31 -6.65
CA ARG A 87 -11.20 -13.46 -6.42
C ARG A 87 -11.92 -13.84 -5.12
N ALA A 88 -12.23 -15.12 -4.95
CA ALA A 88 -12.89 -15.62 -3.74
C ALA A 88 -12.07 -15.35 -2.46
N THR A 89 -10.74 -15.47 -2.56
CA THR A 89 -9.83 -15.17 -1.44
C THR A 89 -9.83 -13.68 -1.10
N MET A 90 -9.80 -12.81 -2.11
CA MET A 90 -9.81 -11.36 -1.89
C MET A 90 -11.15 -10.86 -1.34
N GLU A 91 -12.28 -11.45 -1.75
CA GLU A 91 -13.59 -11.16 -1.16
C GLU A 91 -13.62 -11.51 0.33
N THR A 92 -13.12 -12.70 0.69
CA THR A 92 -13.01 -13.13 2.10
C THR A 92 -12.12 -12.19 2.93
N LEU A 93 -10.97 -11.77 2.36
CA LEU A 93 -10.07 -10.82 3.02
C LEU A 93 -10.70 -9.43 3.16
N HIS A 94 -11.48 -8.97 2.18
CA HIS A 94 -12.20 -7.70 2.25
C HIS A 94 -13.21 -7.68 3.40
N ASP A 95 -14.02 -8.73 3.51
CA ASP A 95 -15.01 -8.87 4.59
C ASP A 95 -14.34 -8.91 5.97
N THR A 96 -13.19 -9.59 6.07
CA THR A 96 -12.42 -9.65 7.32
C THR A 96 -11.84 -8.28 7.67
N ALA A 97 -11.31 -7.53 6.69
CA ALA A 97 -10.74 -6.20 6.91
C ALA A 97 -11.81 -5.12 7.19
N ALA A 98 -13.06 -5.32 6.77
CA ALA A 98 -14.19 -4.45 7.07
C ALA A 98 -14.82 -4.70 8.45
N ALA A 99 -14.53 -5.84 9.07
CA ALA A 99 -15.03 -6.23 10.39
C ALA A 99 -14.14 -5.78 11.57
N VAL A 100 -13.02 -5.09 11.31
CA VAL A 100 -12.05 -4.57 12.29
C VAL A 100 -11.94 -3.06 12.19
#